data_AF-A0AB34IR20-F1
#
_entry.id   AF-A0AB34IR20-F1
#
_cell.length_a   1.000
_cell.length_b   1.000
_cell.length_c   1.000
_cell.angle_alpha   90.00
_cell.angle_beta   90.00
_cell.angle_gamma   90.00
#
_symmetry.space_group_name_H-M   'P 1'
#
loop_
_entity.id
_entity.type
_entity.pdbx_description
1 polymer ?
#
loop_
_entity_poly.entity_id
_entity_poly.type
_entity_poly.pdbx_seq_one_letter_code
_entity_poly.pdbx_strand_id
1 'polypeptide(L)'
;MGEALDLVEQLFERAQHNGKLLLDPDLDLFKPIADKQPLFAQWRRHTLEVESILAADGKTKHLVWKLARDEMLNPSDATNRLTQNKTVEYLEVQCAAGLHKMHDPRLALQNKLSSQGGSCSVGVSDAAHRDMIGVHATNDELAESVFGTYDMILRRCPGISMEAASAVAQSVRSKMLALGDHVARRKAASRPKQVACESWFYKLPEREQEALVELARKTVKEMRDIDSTDHRALDEYHSARRKTNEADELDALFTQYALALSFFERWCKRGVETTGQITSILNGFGDRNQEKLDWLREQIEMRTIGLSWSDWSTPWSSAANDHVGTVDQLRSYLKDVLAEEKALLDKGLLPCKQRALASNSDLKAECPAPQLKRKTFKTLGTPTVQAGALSSDATELDPEVILAAAEQRRAELEARGEIDWVCDRQPLRDRTRPNTRQRISRQDTRSAMAVPAQNVR
;
A
#
# COMPACT_ATOMS: atom_id res chain seq x y z
N MET A 1 -14.13 -25.30 6.00
CA MET A 1 -13.85 -23.89 6.32
C MET A 1 -15.12 -23.13 6.70
N GLY A 2 -16.23 -23.26 5.96
CA GLY A 2 -17.50 -22.58 6.30
C GLY A 2 -17.99 -22.81 7.74
N GLU A 3 -17.99 -24.06 8.24
CA GLU A 3 -18.52 -24.38 9.59
C GLU A 3 -17.74 -23.67 10.70
N ALA A 4 -16.42 -23.53 10.52
CA ALA A 4 -15.57 -22.80 11.45
C ALA A 4 -15.86 -21.28 11.43
N LEU A 5 -16.13 -20.72 10.26
CA LEU A 5 -16.46 -19.30 10.12
C LEU A 5 -17.86 -18.98 10.66
N ASP A 6 -18.84 -19.87 10.46
CA ASP A 6 -20.19 -19.73 11.02
C ASP A 6 -20.14 -19.76 12.57
N LEU A 7 -19.29 -20.62 13.15
CA LEU A 7 -19.09 -20.64 14.61
C LEU A 7 -18.46 -19.32 15.10
N VAL A 8 -17.45 -18.80 14.40
CA VAL A 8 -16.81 -17.52 14.75
C VAL A 8 -17.80 -16.35 14.63
N GLU A 9 -18.64 -16.36 13.60
CA GLU A 9 -19.70 -15.36 13.42
C GLU A 9 -20.66 -15.35 14.62
N GLN A 10 -21.19 -16.53 15.00
CA GLN A 10 -22.07 -16.68 16.17
C GLN A 10 -21.40 -16.24 17.46
N LEU A 11 -20.08 -16.48 17.60
CA LEU A 11 -19.32 -16.01 18.74
C LEU A 11 -19.24 -14.48 18.76
N PHE A 12 -18.96 -13.85 17.63
CA PHE A 12 -18.88 -12.38 17.53
C PHE A 12 -20.24 -11.72 17.77
N GLU A 13 -21.34 -12.29 17.25
CA GLU A 13 -22.70 -11.80 17.52
C GLU A 13 -23.04 -11.77 19.01
N ARG A 14 -22.55 -12.74 19.78
CA ARG A 14 -22.71 -12.78 21.24
C ARG A 14 -21.72 -11.88 21.96
N ALA A 15 -20.45 -11.93 21.55
CA ALA A 15 -19.35 -11.27 22.24
C ALA A 15 -19.32 -9.75 22.02
N GLN A 16 -19.93 -9.22 20.96
CA GLN A 16 -20.09 -7.77 20.76
C GLN A 16 -20.93 -7.09 21.87
N HIS A 17 -21.72 -7.86 22.62
CA HIS A 17 -22.54 -7.37 23.73
C HIS A 17 -22.05 -7.88 25.10
N ASN A 18 -21.08 -8.79 25.11
CA ASN A 18 -20.52 -9.36 26.33
C ASN A 18 -19.12 -9.93 26.05
N GLY A 19 -18.10 -9.06 26.15
CA GLY A 19 -16.71 -9.43 25.87
C GLY A 19 -16.14 -10.46 26.84
N LYS A 20 -16.75 -10.63 28.03
CA LYS A 20 -16.35 -11.64 29.02
C LYS A 20 -16.46 -13.06 28.48
N LEU A 21 -17.32 -13.27 27.49
CA LEU A 21 -17.49 -14.57 26.86
C LEU A 21 -16.18 -15.12 26.29
N LEU A 22 -15.36 -14.27 25.70
CA LEU A 22 -14.05 -14.65 25.13
C LEU A 22 -13.00 -15.00 26.19
N LEU A 23 -13.27 -14.62 27.45
CA LEU A 23 -12.43 -14.88 28.60
C LEU A 23 -13.00 -15.99 29.49
N ASP A 24 -14.03 -16.70 29.02
CA ASP A 24 -14.59 -17.85 29.69
C ASP A 24 -13.65 -19.06 29.51
N PRO A 25 -13.11 -19.65 30.60
CA PRO A 25 -12.22 -20.80 30.51
C PRO A 25 -12.86 -22.03 29.86
N ASP A 26 -14.20 -22.13 29.92
CA ASP A 26 -14.97 -23.23 29.37
C ASP A 26 -15.42 -23.00 27.92
N LEU A 27 -15.12 -21.83 27.34
CA LEU A 27 -15.41 -21.56 25.93
C LEU A 27 -14.53 -22.42 25.02
N ASP A 28 -15.12 -23.47 24.46
CA ASP A 28 -14.54 -24.24 23.37
C ASP A 28 -15.38 -24.10 22.09
N LEU A 29 -15.13 -23.01 21.35
CA LEU A 29 -15.82 -22.70 20.10
C LEU A 29 -15.79 -23.86 19.10
N PHE A 30 -14.65 -24.54 19.00
CA PHE A 30 -14.40 -25.56 17.98
C PHE A 30 -14.65 -26.99 18.47
N LYS A 31 -15.23 -27.16 19.67
CA LYS A 31 -15.63 -28.48 20.19
C LYS A 31 -16.47 -29.28 19.18
N PRO A 32 -17.51 -28.72 18.52
CA PRO A 32 -18.32 -29.48 17.57
C PRO A 32 -17.52 -30.03 16.38
N ILE A 33 -16.48 -29.30 15.95
CA ILE A 33 -15.59 -29.73 14.87
C ILE A 33 -14.61 -30.78 15.38
N ALA A 34 -14.03 -30.58 16.57
CA ALA A 34 -13.12 -31.53 17.19
C ALA A 34 -13.77 -32.89 17.45
N ASP A 35 -15.04 -32.90 17.88
CA ASP A 35 -15.80 -34.13 18.11
C ASP A 35 -16.02 -34.93 16.80
N LYS A 36 -16.12 -34.24 15.65
CA LYS A 36 -16.26 -34.86 14.32
C LYS A 36 -14.91 -35.25 13.69
N GLN A 37 -13.81 -34.57 14.06
CA GLN A 37 -12.51 -34.65 13.39
C GLN A 37 -11.39 -35.03 14.39
N PRO A 38 -11.09 -36.34 14.56
CA PRO A 38 -10.17 -36.81 15.60
C PRO A 38 -8.72 -36.31 15.41
N LEU A 39 -8.26 -36.15 14.16
CA LEU A 39 -6.93 -35.58 13.87
C LEU A 39 -6.84 -34.11 14.32
N PHE A 40 -7.92 -33.34 14.13
CA PHE A 40 -8.00 -31.97 14.61
C PHE A 40 -8.02 -31.90 16.14
N ALA A 41 -8.76 -32.78 16.80
CA ALA A 41 -8.75 -32.90 18.25
C ALA A 41 -7.34 -33.24 18.79
N GLN A 42 -6.63 -34.16 18.14
CA GLN A 42 -5.26 -34.52 18.51
C GLN A 42 -4.29 -33.36 18.30
N TRP A 43 -4.39 -32.66 17.17
CA TRP A 43 -3.58 -31.48 16.87
C TRP A 43 -3.79 -30.38 17.92
N ARG A 44 -5.06 -30.06 18.26
CA ARG A 44 -5.38 -29.07 19.30
C ARG A 44 -4.76 -29.44 20.64
N ARG A 45 -4.88 -30.71 21.06
CA ARG A 45 -4.28 -31.20 22.29
C ARG A 45 -2.76 -31.06 22.26
N HIS A 46 -2.12 -31.43 21.15
CA HIS A 46 -0.67 -31.29 21.00
C HIS A 46 -0.23 -29.83 21.13
N THR A 47 -0.85 -28.90 20.40
CA THR A 47 -0.49 -27.47 20.44
C THR A 47 -0.72 -26.83 21.81
N LEU A 48 -1.80 -27.20 22.52
CA LEU A 48 -2.11 -26.60 23.81
C LEU A 48 -1.36 -27.23 24.99
N GLU A 49 -1.06 -28.53 24.93
CA GLU A 49 -0.58 -29.29 26.10
C GLU A 49 0.83 -29.86 25.93
N VAL A 50 1.32 -30.03 24.70
CA VAL A 50 2.57 -30.75 24.40
C VAL A 50 3.62 -29.81 23.78
N GLU A 51 3.21 -28.87 22.96
CA GLU A 51 4.10 -27.96 22.24
C GLU A 51 4.82 -27.02 23.22
N SER A 52 6.15 -27.11 23.23
CA SER A 52 6.99 -26.34 24.14
C SER A 52 8.05 -25.55 23.38
N ILE A 53 8.27 -24.31 23.80
CA ILE A 53 9.37 -23.48 23.31
C ILE A 53 10.48 -23.50 24.36
N LEU A 54 11.74 -23.57 23.90
CA LEU A 54 12.89 -23.47 24.79
C LEU A 54 13.11 -22.01 25.19
N ALA A 55 13.41 -21.78 26.46
CA ALA A 55 13.84 -20.47 26.94
C ALA A 55 15.18 -20.07 26.32
N ALA A 56 15.60 -18.82 26.55
CA ALA A 56 16.89 -18.31 26.09
C ALA A 56 18.10 -19.12 26.61
N ASP A 57 17.91 -19.90 27.68
CA ASP A 57 18.91 -20.82 28.24
C ASP A 57 19.09 -22.12 27.43
N GLY A 58 18.22 -22.38 26.44
CA GLY A 58 18.21 -23.57 25.59
C GLY A 58 17.84 -24.88 26.31
N LYS A 59 17.39 -24.83 27.57
CA LYS A 59 17.14 -26.01 28.42
C LYS A 59 15.74 -26.02 29.01
N THR A 60 15.23 -24.88 29.44
CA THR A 60 13.93 -24.78 30.09
C THR A 60 12.82 -24.81 29.03
N LYS A 61 11.88 -25.74 29.16
CA LYS A 61 10.73 -25.86 28.25
C LYS A 61 9.53 -25.10 28.81
N HIS A 62 9.00 -24.17 28.02
CA HIS A 62 7.78 -23.45 28.34
C HIS A 62 6.64 -23.89 27.42
N LEU A 63 5.52 -24.30 28.01
CA LEU A 63 4.25 -24.46 27.31
C LEU A 63 3.64 -23.07 27.11
N VAL A 64 4.21 -22.27 26.22
CA VAL A 64 3.91 -20.83 26.08
C VAL A 64 2.42 -20.58 25.85
N TRP A 65 1.76 -21.42 25.06
CA TRP A 65 0.31 -21.33 24.82
C TRP A 65 -0.52 -21.54 26.08
N LYS A 66 -0.13 -22.52 26.91
CA LYS A 66 -0.78 -22.78 28.19
C LYS A 66 -0.56 -21.61 29.16
N LEU A 67 0.67 -21.14 29.29
CA LEU A 67 1.00 -20.01 30.17
C LEU A 67 0.26 -18.73 29.76
N ALA A 68 0.23 -18.41 28.47
CA ALA A 68 -0.49 -17.25 27.95
C ALA A 68 -2.01 -17.36 28.17
N ARG A 69 -2.58 -18.55 27.94
CA ARG A 69 -4.00 -18.81 28.19
C ARG A 69 -4.34 -18.69 29.67
N ASP A 70 -3.54 -19.29 30.54
CA ASP A 70 -3.75 -19.25 31.99
C ASP A 70 -3.70 -17.80 32.51
N GLU A 71 -2.74 -16.99 32.07
CA GLU A 71 -2.63 -15.57 32.45
C GLU A 71 -3.76 -14.71 31.85
N MET A 72 -4.21 -15.00 30.63
CA MET A 72 -5.34 -14.28 30.01
C MET A 72 -6.67 -14.54 30.73
N LEU A 73 -6.91 -15.80 31.14
CA LEU A 73 -8.17 -16.21 31.78
C LEU A 73 -8.16 -15.91 33.29
N ASN A 74 -7.00 -16.08 33.93
CA ASN A 74 -6.79 -15.89 35.37
C ASN A 74 -5.53 -15.04 35.61
N PRO A 75 -5.61 -13.72 35.39
CA PRO A 75 -4.44 -12.85 35.46
C PRO A 75 -3.82 -12.85 36.86
N SER A 76 -2.57 -13.32 36.93
CA SER A 76 -1.77 -13.32 38.15
C SER A 76 -0.94 -12.04 38.28
N ASP A 77 -0.57 -11.41 37.17
CA ASP A 77 0.13 -10.12 37.14
C ASP A 77 -0.81 -9.00 37.63
N ALA A 78 -0.28 -8.10 38.46
CA ALA A 78 -1.03 -6.95 38.98
C ALA A 78 -1.46 -6.00 37.85
N THR A 79 -0.64 -5.86 36.80
CA THR A 79 -0.92 -5.01 35.65
C THR A 79 -2.09 -5.56 34.83
N ASN A 80 -2.09 -6.86 34.57
CA ASN A 80 -3.16 -7.53 33.81
C ASN A 80 -4.50 -7.52 34.56
N ARG A 81 -4.46 -7.66 35.90
CA ARG A 81 -5.65 -7.51 36.74
C ARG A 81 -6.27 -6.11 36.62
N LEU A 82 -5.45 -5.06 36.56
CA LEU A 82 -5.92 -3.68 36.44
C LEU A 82 -6.50 -3.35 35.07
N THR A 83 -6.12 -4.07 34.01
CA THR A 83 -6.59 -3.83 32.65
C THR A 83 -7.79 -4.71 32.25
N GLN A 84 -8.17 -5.70 33.05
CA GLN A 84 -9.21 -6.68 32.71
C GLN A 84 -10.54 -6.06 32.23
N ASN A 85 -11.05 -5.02 32.89
CA ASN A 85 -12.29 -4.36 32.47
C ASN A 85 -12.16 -3.67 31.11
N LYS A 86 -11.03 -2.99 30.86
CA LYS A 86 -10.75 -2.39 29.55
C LYS A 86 -10.54 -3.45 28.47
N THR A 87 -9.96 -4.60 28.81
CA THR A 87 -9.84 -5.73 27.90
C THR A 87 -11.21 -6.23 27.47
N VAL A 88 -12.17 -6.37 28.39
CA VAL A 88 -13.55 -6.76 28.07
C VAL A 88 -14.20 -5.75 27.11
N GLU A 89 -14.13 -4.46 27.41
CA GLU A 89 -14.65 -3.40 26.52
C GLU A 89 -14.00 -3.43 25.14
N TYR A 90 -12.68 -3.63 25.09
CA TYR A 90 -11.95 -3.74 23.83
C TYR A 90 -12.39 -4.95 23.02
N LEU A 91 -12.61 -6.10 23.66
CA LEU A 91 -13.09 -7.32 22.99
C LEU A 91 -14.48 -7.14 22.39
N GLU A 92 -15.38 -6.41 23.06
CA GLU A 92 -16.72 -6.07 22.53
C GLU A 92 -16.60 -5.26 21.24
N VAL A 93 -15.77 -4.21 21.25
CA VAL A 93 -15.52 -3.36 20.07
C VAL A 93 -14.87 -4.17 18.94
N GLN A 94 -13.90 -5.03 19.24
CA GLN A 94 -13.25 -5.89 18.24
C GLN A 94 -14.23 -6.91 17.64
N CYS A 95 -15.12 -7.49 18.43
CA CYS A 95 -16.14 -8.41 17.92
C CYS A 95 -17.14 -7.70 17.02
N ALA A 96 -17.58 -6.49 17.39
CA ALA A 96 -18.46 -5.68 16.55
C ALA A 96 -17.80 -5.32 15.21
N ALA A 97 -16.52 -4.90 15.24
CA ALA A 97 -15.76 -4.60 14.02
C ALA A 97 -15.47 -5.87 13.18
N GLY A 98 -15.20 -6.99 13.85
CA GLY A 98 -14.99 -8.30 13.23
C GLY A 98 -16.23 -8.78 12.50
N LEU A 99 -17.40 -8.70 13.15
CA LEU A 99 -18.70 -9.03 12.56
C LEU A 99 -18.99 -8.15 11.33
N HIS A 100 -18.76 -6.85 11.45
CA HIS A 100 -18.93 -5.92 10.32
C HIS A 100 -18.05 -6.31 9.11
N LYS A 101 -16.79 -6.71 9.34
CA LYS A 101 -15.90 -7.21 8.27
C LYS A 101 -16.36 -8.55 7.70
N MET A 102 -16.87 -9.45 8.54
CA MET A 102 -17.37 -10.75 8.08
C MET A 102 -18.56 -10.59 7.12
N HIS A 103 -19.40 -9.57 7.33
CA HIS A 103 -20.54 -9.23 6.48
C HIS A 103 -20.22 -8.26 5.34
N ASP A 104 -18.98 -7.77 5.20
CA ASP A 104 -18.63 -6.82 4.14
C ASP A 104 -18.67 -7.50 2.76
N PRO A 105 -19.54 -7.05 1.82
CA PRO A 105 -19.67 -7.65 0.50
C PRO A 105 -18.45 -7.45 -0.39
N ARG A 106 -17.51 -6.56 -0.01
CA ARG A 106 -16.24 -6.37 -0.72
C ARG A 106 -15.21 -7.44 -0.37
N LEU A 107 -15.44 -8.21 0.70
CA LEU A 107 -14.52 -9.23 1.18
C LEU A 107 -15.02 -10.63 0.80
N ALA A 108 -14.08 -11.54 0.52
CA ALA A 108 -14.40 -12.92 0.19
C ALA A 108 -15.03 -13.72 1.36
N LEU A 109 -15.03 -13.15 2.57
CA LEU A 109 -15.58 -13.79 3.78
C LEU A 109 -17.10 -13.98 3.69
N GLN A 110 -17.84 -13.02 3.14
CA GLN A 110 -19.30 -13.11 3.00
C GLN A 110 -19.72 -14.38 2.23
N ASN A 111 -18.96 -14.73 1.18
CA ASN A 111 -19.23 -15.92 0.36
C ASN A 111 -19.05 -17.25 1.11
N LYS A 112 -18.43 -17.24 2.30
CA LYS A 112 -18.18 -18.42 3.12
C LYS A 112 -19.17 -18.58 4.28
N LEU A 113 -20.03 -17.58 4.53
CA LEU A 113 -20.97 -17.58 5.64
C LEU A 113 -22.33 -18.14 5.23
N SER A 114 -22.86 -19.02 6.07
CA SER A 114 -24.19 -19.60 5.87
C SER A 114 -25.30 -18.57 6.10
N SER A 115 -25.11 -17.63 7.03
CA SER A 115 -26.04 -16.54 7.34
C SER A 115 -26.33 -15.62 6.14
N GLN A 116 -25.35 -15.45 5.25
CA GLN A 116 -25.40 -14.58 4.08
C GLN A 116 -25.76 -15.33 2.79
N GLY A 117 -26.07 -16.64 2.88
CA GLY A 117 -26.30 -17.47 1.70
C GLY A 117 -25.09 -17.57 0.78
N GLY A 118 -23.88 -17.49 1.34
CA GLY A 118 -22.64 -17.46 0.57
C GLY A 118 -22.48 -18.70 -0.32
N SER A 119 -22.04 -18.51 -1.56
CA SER A 119 -21.91 -19.60 -2.55
C SER A 119 -20.93 -20.71 -2.16
N CYS A 120 -20.08 -20.47 -1.17
CA CYS A 120 -19.09 -21.40 -0.62
C CYS A 120 -19.32 -21.70 0.87
N SER A 121 -20.53 -21.44 1.39
CA SER A 121 -20.90 -21.79 2.76
C SER A 121 -21.13 -23.30 2.91
N VAL A 122 -21.35 -23.74 4.15
CA VAL A 122 -21.60 -25.17 4.43
C VAL A 122 -22.97 -25.56 3.88
N GLY A 123 -23.05 -26.74 3.26
CA GLY A 123 -24.31 -27.28 2.74
C GLY A 123 -24.70 -26.82 1.34
N VAL A 124 -24.02 -25.81 0.76
CA VAL A 124 -24.32 -25.34 -0.61
C VAL A 124 -23.79 -26.29 -1.68
N SER A 125 -22.67 -26.97 -1.43
CA SER A 125 -22.10 -27.95 -2.35
C SER A 125 -21.60 -29.19 -1.63
N ASP A 126 -22.54 -29.99 -1.13
CA ASP A 126 -22.25 -31.26 -0.46
C ASP A 126 -21.55 -32.28 -1.37
N ALA A 127 -21.75 -32.16 -2.69
CA ALA A 127 -21.02 -32.95 -3.68
C ALA A 127 -19.53 -32.56 -3.68
N ALA A 128 -19.21 -31.27 -3.88
CA ALA A 128 -17.82 -30.81 -3.86
C ALA A 128 -17.15 -31.06 -2.50
N HIS A 129 -17.89 -30.96 -1.39
CA HIS A 129 -17.33 -31.29 -0.08
C HIS A 129 -16.94 -32.76 0.00
N ARG A 130 -17.80 -33.69 -0.43
CA ARG A 130 -17.51 -35.12 -0.47
C ARG A 130 -16.33 -35.46 -1.38
N ASP A 131 -16.27 -34.84 -2.55
CA ASP A 131 -15.21 -35.06 -3.53
C ASP A 131 -13.83 -34.59 -3.04
N MET A 132 -13.81 -33.63 -2.11
CA MET A 132 -12.57 -33.08 -1.53
C MET A 132 -12.11 -33.78 -0.24
N ILE A 133 -12.84 -34.79 0.25
CA ILE A 133 -12.40 -35.57 1.42
C ILE A 133 -11.15 -36.37 1.07
N GLY A 134 -10.07 -36.16 1.83
CA GLY A 134 -8.77 -36.81 1.62
C GLY A 134 -7.84 -36.06 0.67
N VAL A 135 -8.30 -34.96 0.05
CA VAL A 135 -7.44 -34.04 -0.70
C VAL A 135 -6.74 -33.08 0.27
N HIS A 136 -5.50 -32.71 -0.01
CA HIS A 136 -4.75 -31.75 0.82
C HIS A 136 -5.51 -30.41 0.94
N ALA A 137 -5.68 -29.93 2.18
CA ALA A 137 -6.44 -28.72 2.48
C ALA A 137 -5.78 -27.43 1.96
N THR A 138 -4.46 -27.45 1.79
CA THR A 138 -3.68 -26.42 1.10
C THR A 138 -2.75 -27.13 0.11
N ASN A 139 -2.53 -26.48 -1.03
CA ASN A 139 -1.49 -26.85 -1.98
C ASN A 139 -0.09 -26.41 -1.48
N ASP A 140 0.05 -25.97 -0.22
CA ASP A 140 1.30 -25.43 0.32
C ASP A 140 2.44 -26.47 0.31
N GLU A 141 2.13 -27.75 0.59
CA GLU A 141 3.13 -28.82 0.56
C GLU A 141 3.71 -29.09 -0.85
N LEU A 142 2.92 -28.88 -1.91
CA LEU A 142 3.28 -29.25 -3.30
C LEU A 142 3.59 -28.04 -4.20
N ALA A 143 2.97 -26.90 -3.95
CA ALA A 143 2.91 -25.78 -4.87
C ALA A 143 3.36 -24.47 -4.21
N GLU A 144 2.61 -23.91 -3.26
CA GLU A 144 2.85 -22.51 -2.82
C GLU A 144 4.25 -22.34 -2.21
N SER A 145 4.67 -23.29 -1.41
CA SER A 145 5.97 -23.26 -0.75
C SER A 145 7.14 -23.44 -1.74
N VAL A 146 6.94 -24.23 -2.81
CA VAL A 146 7.91 -24.43 -3.90
C VAL A 146 7.95 -23.21 -4.81
N PHE A 147 6.79 -22.67 -5.20
CA PHE A 147 6.67 -21.45 -5.99
C PHE A 147 7.26 -20.23 -5.27
N GLY A 148 7.06 -20.11 -3.96
CA GLY A 148 7.72 -19.05 -3.17
C GLY A 148 9.25 -19.19 -3.16
N THR A 149 9.77 -20.43 -3.16
CA THR A 149 11.22 -20.68 -3.26
C THR A 149 11.73 -20.36 -4.66
N TYR A 150 10.97 -20.73 -5.68
CA TYR A 150 11.23 -20.45 -7.10
C TYR A 150 11.29 -18.94 -7.37
N ASP A 151 10.29 -18.18 -6.91
CA ASP A 151 10.26 -16.71 -7.01
C ASP A 151 11.47 -16.07 -6.32
N MET A 152 11.84 -16.58 -5.14
CA MET A 152 13.03 -16.12 -4.45
C MET A 152 14.30 -16.34 -5.28
N ILE A 153 14.41 -17.48 -5.98
CA ILE A 153 15.57 -17.79 -6.82
C ILE A 153 15.62 -16.88 -8.05
N LEU A 154 14.49 -16.70 -8.76
CA LEU A 154 14.41 -15.78 -9.89
C LEU A 154 14.83 -14.35 -9.51
N ARG A 155 14.42 -13.88 -8.32
CA ARG A 155 14.80 -12.56 -7.81
C ARG A 155 16.28 -12.45 -7.46
N ARG A 156 16.89 -13.51 -6.93
CA ARG A 156 18.30 -13.52 -6.49
C ARG A 156 19.29 -13.78 -7.62
N CYS A 157 18.86 -14.49 -8.65
CA CYS A 157 19.69 -14.92 -9.76
C CYS A 157 19.11 -14.40 -11.09
N PRO A 158 19.16 -13.09 -11.35
CA PRO A 158 18.67 -12.54 -12.61
C PRO A 158 19.41 -13.18 -13.80
N GLY A 159 18.66 -13.72 -14.77
CA GLY A 159 19.20 -14.43 -15.93
C GLY A 159 19.30 -15.95 -15.77
N ILE A 160 18.87 -16.52 -14.63
CA ILE A 160 18.65 -17.97 -14.52
C ILE A 160 17.44 -18.37 -15.39
N SER A 161 17.53 -19.49 -16.11
CA SER A 161 16.36 -20.03 -16.84
C SER A 161 15.29 -20.54 -15.87
N MET A 162 14.03 -20.66 -16.29
CA MET A 162 12.98 -21.15 -15.37
C MET A 162 13.25 -22.60 -14.99
N GLU A 163 13.72 -23.41 -15.94
CA GLU A 163 14.12 -24.80 -15.68
C GLU A 163 15.19 -24.87 -14.57
N ALA A 164 16.23 -24.04 -14.67
CA ALA A 164 17.30 -24.02 -13.68
C ALA A 164 16.80 -23.47 -12.33
N ALA A 165 15.97 -22.43 -12.32
CA ALA A 165 15.36 -21.92 -11.09
C ALA A 165 14.47 -22.96 -10.42
N SER A 166 13.68 -23.70 -11.20
CA SER A 166 12.82 -24.79 -10.73
C SER A 166 13.65 -25.93 -10.14
N ALA A 167 14.71 -26.36 -10.82
CA ALA A 167 15.62 -27.39 -10.33
C ALA A 167 16.30 -26.99 -9.01
N VAL A 168 16.73 -25.73 -8.88
CA VAL A 168 17.30 -25.20 -7.64
C VAL A 168 16.23 -25.12 -6.55
N ALA A 169 15.02 -24.66 -6.86
CA ALA A 169 13.92 -24.57 -5.89
C ALA A 169 13.59 -25.94 -5.31
N GLN A 170 13.44 -26.94 -6.17
CA GLN A 170 13.21 -28.33 -5.76
C GLN A 170 14.39 -28.88 -4.97
N SER A 171 15.63 -28.59 -5.36
CA SER A 171 16.82 -29.08 -4.67
C SER A 171 17.01 -28.44 -3.28
N VAL A 172 16.67 -27.15 -3.12
CA VAL A 172 16.64 -26.46 -1.82
C VAL A 172 15.57 -27.06 -0.91
N ARG A 173 14.35 -27.26 -1.43
CA ARG A 173 13.24 -27.87 -0.67
C ARG A 173 13.53 -29.32 -0.28
N SER A 174 14.18 -30.05 -1.17
CA SER A 174 14.66 -31.42 -0.93
C SER A 174 15.86 -31.47 0.02
N LYS A 175 16.36 -30.32 0.50
CA LYS A 175 17.58 -30.22 1.31
C LYS A 175 18.80 -30.88 0.64
N MET A 176 18.80 -31.01 -0.68
CA MET A 176 19.92 -31.55 -1.46
C MET A 176 21.10 -30.59 -1.51
N LEU A 177 20.80 -29.29 -1.48
CA LEU A 177 21.81 -28.22 -1.40
C LEU A 177 22.16 -27.85 0.05
N ALA A 178 21.59 -28.54 1.04
CA ALA A 178 22.07 -28.42 2.40
C ALA A 178 23.47 -29.04 2.44
N LEU A 179 24.49 -28.19 2.30
CA LEU A 179 25.86 -28.52 2.65
C LEU A 179 25.81 -29.14 4.04
N GLY A 180 26.01 -30.46 4.13
CA GLY A 180 25.90 -31.21 5.37
C GLY A 180 26.71 -30.53 6.44
N ASP A 181 26.02 -29.79 7.30
CA ASP A 181 26.48 -28.94 8.39
C ASP A 181 28.01 -28.81 8.51
N HIS A 182 28.66 -28.18 7.53
CA HIS A 182 30.12 -28.02 7.56
C HIS A 182 30.58 -27.07 8.67
N VAL A 183 29.65 -26.32 9.27
CA VAL A 183 29.86 -25.50 10.46
C VAL A 183 29.82 -26.35 11.75
N ALA A 184 29.19 -27.54 11.73
CA ALA A 184 29.10 -28.44 12.89
C ALA A 184 30.29 -29.42 13.05
N ARG A 185 31.36 -29.28 12.25
CA ARG A 185 32.59 -30.11 12.35
C ARG A 185 33.44 -29.90 13.63
N ARG A 186 32.87 -29.44 14.74
CA ARG A 186 33.54 -29.40 16.07
C ARG A 186 32.91 -30.25 17.16
N LYS A 187 31.79 -30.94 16.93
CA LYS A 187 31.26 -31.89 17.94
C LYS A 187 31.34 -33.32 17.43
N ALA A 188 32.07 -34.13 18.19
CA ALA A 188 32.29 -35.54 17.92
C ALA A 188 30.96 -36.30 17.88
N ALA A 189 30.80 -37.06 16.80
CA ALA A 189 30.01 -38.29 16.67
C ALA A 189 28.67 -38.35 17.43
N SER A 190 27.62 -37.81 16.80
CA SER A 190 26.39 -38.60 16.70
C SER A 190 26.24 -39.02 15.24
N ARG A 191 25.84 -40.27 15.01
CA ARG A 191 25.54 -40.83 13.69
C ARG A 191 24.80 -39.77 12.86
N PRO A 192 25.18 -39.48 11.60
CA PRO A 192 24.43 -38.53 10.78
C PRO A 192 22.98 -38.99 10.84
N LYS A 193 22.12 -38.18 11.46
CA LYS A 193 20.67 -38.38 11.37
C LYS A 193 20.43 -38.43 9.86
N GLN A 194 19.95 -39.56 9.36
CA GLN A 194 19.42 -39.63 8.00
C GLN A 194 18.43 -38.47 7.94
N VAL A 195 18.82 -37.38 7.27
CA VAL A 195 17.90 -36.32 6.96
C VAL A 195 17.00 -37.01 5.96
N ALA A 196 15.86 -37.52 6.44
CA ALA A 196 14.82 -38.03 5.56
C ALA A 196 14.64 -36.92 4.52
N CYS A 197 14.93 -37.24 3.26
CA CYS A 197 14.79 -36.27 2.20
C CYS A 197 13.29 -36.00 2.11
N GLU A 198 12.83 -34.93 2.76
CA GLU A 198 11.40 -34.60 2.93
C GLU A 198 10.75 -34.16 1.62
N SER A 199 11.46 -34.27 0.50
CA SER A 199 10.94 -33.97 -0.83
C SER A 199 9.86 -34.96 -1.22
N TRP A 200 8.79 -34.45 -1.82
CA TRP A 200 7.70 -35.27 -2.32
C TRP A 200 8.15 -36.28 -3.39
N PHE A 201 9.14 -35.92 -4.22
CA PHE A 201 9.72 -36.84 -5.20
C PHE A 201 10.17 -38.16 -4.55
N TYR A 202 10.79 -38.11 -3.37
CA TYR A 202 11.24 -39.31 -2.66
C TYR A 202 10.15 -40.02 -1.85
N LYS A 203 8.97 -39.41 -1.70
CA LYS A 203 7.79 -40.06 -1.12
C LYS A 203 7.04 -40.92 -2.15
N LEU A 204 7.32 -40.74 -3.44
CA LEU A 204 6.70 -41.51 -4.51
C LEU A 204 7.21 -42.97 -4.54
N PRO A 205 6.39 -43.93 -5.00
CA PRO A 205 6.86 -45.25 -5.37
C PRO A 205 8.02 -45.17 -6.37
N GLU A 206 8.99 -46.09 -6.26
CA GLU A 206 10.20 -46.10 -7.09
C GLU A 206 9.90 -46.05 -8.60
N ARG A 207 8.88 -46.80 -9.05
CA ARG A 207 8.45 -46.78 -10.45
C ARG A 207 7.92 -45.42 -10.91
N GLU A 208 7.28 -44.67 -10.02
CA GLU A 208 6.78 -43.33 -10.32
C GLU A 208 7.92 -42.32 -10.36
N GLN A 209 8.92 -42.47 -9.49
CA GLN A 209 10.16 -41.69 -9.56
C GLN A 209 10.88 -41.88 -10.90
N GLU A 210 11.08 -43.13 -11.32
CA GLU A 210 11.68 -43.48 -12.60
C GLU A 210 10.87 -42.92 -13.78
N ALA A 211 9.54 -43.05 -13.73
CA ALA A 211 8.66 -42.54 -14.77
C ALA A 211 8.73 -41.01 -14.90
N LEU A 212 8.79 -40.28 -13.78
CA LEU A 212 8.94 -38.82 -13.78
C LEU A 212 10.29 -38.37 -14.33
N VAL A 213 11.37 -39.08 -13.98
CA VAL A 213 12.71 -38.79 -14.51
C VAL A 213 12.76 -39.06 -16.02
N GLU A 214 12.19 -40.18 -16.47
CA GLU A 214 12.10 -40.52 -17.89
C GLU A 214 11.23 -39.51 -18.67
N LEU A 215 10.11 -39.07 -18.10
CA LEU A 215 9.28 -38.03 -18.68
C LEU A 215 10.07 -36.73 -18.82
N ALA A 216 10.69 -36.24 -17.74
CA ALA A 216 11.51 -35.04 -17.75
C ALA A 216 12.63 -35.12 -18.79
N ARG A 217 13.31 -36.27 -18.89
CA ARG A 217 14.36 -36.51 -19.89
C ARG A 217 13.84 -36.41 -21.33
N LYS A 218 12.63 -36.91 -21.58
CA LYS A 218 12.02 -36.90 -22.92
C LYS A 218 11.46 -35.54 -23.30
N THR A 219 10.92 -34.79 -22.34
CA THR A 219 10.26 -33.50 -22.59
C THR A 219 11.19 -32.29 -22.45
N VAL A 220 12.41 -32.45 -21.91
CA VAL A 220 13.33 -31.34 -21.61
C VAL A 220 13.54 -30.38 -22.79
N LYS A 221 13.67 -30.90 -24.01
CA LYS A 221 13.94 -30.06 -25.19
C LYS A 221 12.71 -29.22 -25.55
N GLU A 222 11.54 -29.86 -25.61
CA GLU A 222 10.28 -29.19 -25.90
C GLU A 222 9.96 -28.12 -24.85
N MET A 223 10.14 -28.46 -23.57
CA MET A 223 9.91 -27.52 -22.47
C MET A 223 10.89 -26.35 -22.49
N ARG A 224 12.15 -26.53 -22.94
CA ARG A 224 13.10 -25.42 -23.13
C ARG A 224 12.70 -24.46 -24.23
N ASP A 225 12.14 -24.98 -25.32
CA ASP A 225 11.67 -24.15 -26.43
C ASP A 225 10.46 -23.29 -25.99
N ILE A 226 9.56 -23.88 -25.19
CA ILE A 226 8.46 -23.16 -24.53
C ILE A 226 9.01 -22.11 -23.55
N ASP A 227 9.93 -22.51 -22.65
CA ASP A 227 10.54 -21.64 -21.65
C ASP A 227 11.20 -20.40 -22.27
N SER A 228 11.95 -20.61 -23.34
CA SER A 228 12.63 -19.54 -24.08
C SER A 228 11.65 -18.58 -24.75
N THR A 229 10.51 -19.09 -25.21
CA THR A 229 9.45 -18.28 -25.83
C THR A 229 8.74 -17.44 -24.77
N ASP A 230 8.41 -18.03 -23.63
CA ASP A 230 7.75 -17.34 -22.51
C ASP A 230 8.65 -16.28 -21.89
N HIS A 231 9.95 -16.56 -21.71
CA HIS A 231 10.93 -15.57 -21.26
C HIS A 231 11.02 -14.38 -22.20
N ARG A 232 11.08 -14.63 -23.51
CA ARG A 232 11.12 -13.54 -24.49
C ARG A 232 9.84 -12.69 -24.42
N ALA A 233 8.68 -13.32 -24.32
CA ALA A 233 7.41 -12.61 -24.18
C ALA A 233 7.34 -11.79 -22.88
N LEU A 234 7.88 -12.32 -21.77
CA LEU A 234 7.96 -11.62 -20.50
C LEU A 234 8.93 -10.42 -20.54
N ASP A 235 10.08 -10.58 -21.19
CA ASP A 235 11.04 -9.49 -21.41
C ASP A 235 10.45 -8.39 -22.30
N GLU A 236 9.75 -8.77 -23.37
CA GLU A 236 9.00 -7.84 -24.22
C GLU A 236 7.94 -7.09 -23.41
N TYR A 237 7.14 -7.79 -22.60
CA TYR A 237 6.16 -7.20 -21.70
C TYR A 237 6.80 -6.21 -20.72
N HIS A 238 7.90 -6.58 -20.06
CA HIS A 238 8.60 -5.70 -19.15
C HIS A 238 9.21 -4.49 -19.86
N SER A 239 9.72 -4.66 -21.08
CA SER A 239 10.24 -3.55 -21.88
C SER A 239 9.13 -2.57 -22.29
N ALA A 240 7.97 -3.07 -22.71
CA ALA A 240 6.81 -2.26 -23.06
C ALA A 240 6.27 -1.52 -21.81
N ARG A 241 6.18 -2.22 -20.68
CA ARG A 241 5.72 -1.63 -19.42
C ARG A 241 6.68 -0.58 -18.87
N ARG A 242 8.00 -0.73 -19.09
CA ARG A 242 8.97 0.32 -18.77
C ARG A 242 8.73 1.58 -19.60
N LYS A 243 8.51 1.43 -20.90
CA LYS A 243 8.18 2.57 -21.79
C LYS A 243 6.87 3.26 -21.42
N THR A 244 5.84 2.50 -21.04
CA THR A 244 4.56 3.10 -20.61
C THR A 244 4.72 3.82 -19.28
N ASN A 245 5.42 3.24 -18.31
CA ASN A 245 5.67 3.90 -17.03
C ASN A 245 6.49 5.20 -17.20
N GLU A 246 7.48 5.20 -18.09
CA GLU A 246 8.27 6.40 -18.42
C GLU A 246 7.38 7.49 -19.04
N ALA A 247 6.49 7.11 -19.98
CA ALA A 247 5.54 8.05 -20.57
C ALA A 247 4.56 8.62 -19.53
N ASP A 248 4.06 7.79 -18.61
CA ASP A 248 3.18 8.21 -17.51
C ASP A 248 3.92 9.16 -16.53
N GLU A 249 5.19 8.89 -16.23
CA GLU A 249 6.02 9.78 -15.41
C GLU A 249 6.25 11.14 -16.10
N LEU A 250 6.47 11.14 -17.42
CA LEU A 250 6.62 12.37 -18.20
C LEU A 250 5.31 13.16 -18.31
N ASP A 251 4.17 12.51 -18.56
CA ASP A 251 2.86 13.19 -18.58
C ASP A 251 2.53 13.81 -17.22
N ALA A 252 2.86 13.12 -16.12
CA ALA A 252 2.73 13.65 -14.77
C ALA A 252 3.64 14.88 -14.55
N LEU A 253 4.90 14.83 -15.02
CA LEU A 253 5.82 15.98 -14.97
C LEU A 253 5.28 17.17 -15.73
N PHE A 254 4.85 16.98 -16.98
CA PHE A 254 4.32 18.05 -17.83
C PHE A 254 3.04 18.64 -17.26
N THR A 255 2.15 17.81 -16.71
CA THR A 255 0.94 18.27 -16.04
C THR A 255 1.28 19.07 -14.79
N GLN A 256 2.23 18.61 -13.98
CA GLN A 256 2.69 19.36 -12.79
C GLN A 256 3.33 20.69 -13.19
N TYR A 257 4.11 20.73 -14.27
CA TYR A 257 4.75 21.98 -14.71
C TYR A 257 3.74 22.95 -15.32
N ALA A 258 2.78 22.46 -16.11
CA ALA A 258 1.68 23.25 -16.63
C ALA A 258 0.89 23.95 -15.50
N LEU A 259 0.60 23.23 -14.42
CA LEU A 259 -0.01 23.80 -13.22
C LEU A 259 0.93 24.81 -12.56
N ALA A 260 2.20 24.49 -12.36
CA ALA A 260 3.18 25.41 -11.78
C ALA A 260 3.27 26.73 -12.55
N LEU A 261 3.29 26.70 -13.88
CA LEU A 261 3.25 27.91 -14.72
C LEU A 261 2.02 28.77 -14.43
N SER A 262 0.84 28.16 -14.35
CA SER A 262 -0.39 28.90 -14.04
C SER A 262 -0.35 29.53 -12.64
N PHE A 263 0.10 28.78 -11.62
CA PHE A 263 0.18 29.25 -10.25
C PHE A 263 1.30 30.28 -10.06
N PHE A 264 2.39 30.18 -10.79
CA PHE A 264 3.48 31.16 -10.82
C PHE A 264 2.99 32.50 -11.36
N GLU A 265 2.25 32.51 -12.47
CA GLU A 265 1.63 33.74 -12.98
C GLU A 265 0.65 34.37 -11.97
N ARG A 266 -0.13 33.54 -11.27
CA ARG A 266 -1.02 34.01 -10.21
C ARG A 266 -0.22 34.62 -9.06
N TRP A 267 0.88 33.98 -8.64
CA TRP A 267 1.74 34.47 -7.58
C TRP A 267 2.34 35.84 -7.93
N CYS A 268 2.83 36.01 -9.16
CA CYS A 268 3.35 37.30 -9.63
C CYS A 268 2.29 38.40 -9.60
N LYS A 269 1.04 38.09 -9.98
CA LYS A 269 -0.05 39.09 -10.10
C LYS A 269 -0.77 39.38 -8.77
N ARG A 270 -0.96 38.37 -7.91
CA ARG A 270 -1.89 38.40 -6.76
C ARG A 270 -1.29 37.88 -5.46
N GLY A 271 -0.02 37.47 -5.47
CA GLY A 271 0.66 36.98 -4.28
C GLY A 271 0.94 38.11 -3.29
N VAL A 272 0.48 37.97 -2.04
CA VAL A 272 0.81 38.94 -0.97
C VAL A 272 2.30 38.90 -0.62
N GLU A 273 2.83 39.98 -0.07
CA GLU A 273 4.26 40.10 0.32
C GLU A 273 4.43 40.26 1.83
N THR A 274 3.43 40.84 2.51
CA THR A 274 3.55 41.19 3.93
C THR A 274 2.42 40.63 4.77
N THR A 275 2.72 40.37 6.05
CA THR A 275 1.75 39.92 7.05
C THR A 275 0.65 40.98 7.31
N GLY A 276 0.97 42.26 7.09
CA GLY A 276 0.01 43.37 7.12
C GLY A 276 -1.05 43.26 6.02
N GLN A 277 -0.63 42.94 4.78
CA GLN A 277 -1.55 42.73 3.66
C GLN A 277 -2.50 41.54 3.90
N ILE A 278 -1.99 40.42 4.45
CA ILE A 278 -2.83 39.27 4.83
C ILE A 278 -3.95 39.73 5.76
N THR A 279 -3.60 40.46 6.82
CA THR A 279 -4.56 40.88 7.84
C THR A 279 -5.60 41.84 7.27
N SER A 280 -5.18 42.81 6.44
CA SER A 280 -6.08 43.75 5.77
C SER A 280 -7.08 43.04 4.85
N ILE A 281 -6.59 42.11 4.02
CA ILE A 281 -7.43 41.35 3.08
C ILE A 281 -8.40 40.42 3.83
N LEU A 282 -7.93 39.71 4.86
CA LEU A 282 -8.78 38.86 5.69
C LEU A 282 -9.90 39.63 6.39
N ASN A 283 -9.62 40.84 6.87
CA ASN A 283 -10.63 41.73 7.46
C ASN A 283 -11.66 42.19 6.42
N GLY A 284 -11.23 42.43 5.18
CA GLY A 284 -12.13 42.77 4.07
C GLY A 284 -13.15 41.69 3.71
N PHE A 285 -12.92 40.44 4.12
CA PHE A 285 -13.91 39.37 3.93
C PHE A 285 -15.03 39.37 4.98
N GLY A 286 -14.91 40.08 6.10
CA GLY A 286 -15.92 40.07 7.17
C GLY A 286 -16.12 38.66 7.74
N ASP A 287 -17.36 38.21 7.93
CA ASP A 287 -17.68 36.90 8.54
C ASP A 287 -17.72 35.73 7.53
N ARG A 288 -17.28 35.95 6.29
CA ARG A 288 -17.29 34.93 5.22
C ARG A 288 -16.12 33.96 5.35
N ASN A 289 -16.22 33.03 6.29
CA ASN A 289 -15.14 32.09 6.61
C ASN A 289 -14.72 31.21 5.43
N GLN A 290 -15.66 30.73 4.61
CA GLN A 290 -15.30 29.91 3.44
C GLN A 290 -14.45 30.69 2.43
N GLU A 291 -14.78 31.97 2.17
CA GLU A 291 -14.01 32.81 1.25
C GLU A 291 -12.60 33.11 1.80
N LYS A 292 -12.45 33.25 3.12
CA LYS A 292 -11.13 33.37 3.77
C LYS A 292 -10.31 32.10 3.59
N LEU A 293 -10.91 30.93 3.75
CA LEU A 293 -10.23 29.65 3.58
C LEU A 293 -9.80 29.43 2.14
N ASP A 294 -10.69 29.66 1.18
CA ASP A 294 -10.38 29.51 -0.25
C ASP A 294 -9.25 30.46 -0.67
N TRP A 295 -9.26 31.70 -0.19
CA TRP A 295 -8.19 32.67 -0.46
C TRP A 295 -6.86 32.29 0.18
N LEU A 296 -6.86 31.83 1.44
CA LEU A 296 -5.64 31.38 2.13
C LEU A 296 -5.03 30.16 1.43
N ARG A 297 -5.86 29.21 0.99
CA ARG A 297 -5.44 28.06 0.18
C ARG A 297 -4.79 28.50 -1.11
N GLU A 298 -5.43 29.38 -1.87
CA GLU A 298 -4.88 29.92 -3.12
C GLU A 298 -3.50 30.57 -2.89
N GLN A 299 -3.33 31.34 -1.80
CA GLN A 299 -2.04 31.97 -1.46
C GLN A 299 -0.94 30.96 -1.12
N ILE A 300 -1.28 29.85 -0.48
CA ILE A 300 -0.34 28.78 -0.16
C ILE A 300 0.00 28.00 -1.44
N GLU A 301 -1.01 27.61 -2.23
CA GLU A 301 -0.84 26.85 -3.48
C GLU A 301 -0.02 27.59 -4.53
N MET A 302 -0.18 28.91 -4.62
CA MET A 302 0.65 29.76 -5.48
C MET A 302 2.15 29.61 -5.23
N ARG A 303 2.55 29.24 -4.00
CA ARG A 303 3.95 29.06 -3.63
C ARG A 303 4.36 27.60 -3.67
N THR A 304 3.53 26.71 -3.14
CA THR A 304 3.84 25.27 -3.11
C THR A 304 3.84 24.65 -4.51
N ILE A 305 2.92 25.06 -5.38
CA ILE A 305 2.82 24.60 -6.77
C ILE A 305 3.63 25.53 -7.68
N GLY A 306 3.39 26.84 -7.63
CA GLY A 306 4.01 27.81 -8.54
C GLY A 306 5.52 28.00 -8.36
N LEU A 307 6.03 27.85 -7.13
CA LEU A 307 7.48 27.90 -6.84
C LEU A 307 8.06 26.50 -6.56
N SER A 308 7.26 25.44 -6.71
CA SER A 308 7.65 24.05 -6.44
C SER A 308 8.14 23.78 -5.00
N TRP A 309 7.60 24.48 -4.00
CA TRP A 309 7.98 24.28 -2.59
C TRP A 309 7.28 23.08 -1.96
N SER A 310 7.89 21.90 -2.13
CA SER A 310 7.33 20.65 -1.61
C SER A 310 7.21 20.59 -0.09
N ASP A 311 8.09 21.29 0.64
CA ASP A 311 8.18 21.20 2.11
C ASP A 311 7.03 21.93 2.79
N TRP A 312 6.35 22.79 2.05
CA TRP A 312 5.16 23.53 2.47
C TRP A 312 3.86 22.93 1.88
N SER A 313 3.92 21.76 1.26
CA SER A 313 2.75 21.08 0.71
C SER A 313 1.86 20.56 1.84
N THR A 314 0.61 21.04 1.89
CA THR A 314 -0.38 20.63 2.91
C THR A 314 -1.49 19.80 2.26
N PRO A 315 -1.82 18.60 2.78
CA PRO A 315 -2.96 17.83 2.31
C PRO A 315 -4.27 18.53 2.76
N TRP A 316 -5.06 18.99 1.80
CA TRP A 316 -6.28 19.77 2.05
C TRP A 316 -7.51 18.94 2.51
N SER A 317 -7.37 17.62 2.66
CA SER A 317 -8.50 16.73 2.98
C SER A 317 -8.72 16.59 4.49
N SER A 318 -9.97 16.76 4.92
CA SER A 318 -10.42 16.54 6.31
C SER A 318 -10.21 15.11 6.83
N ALA A 319 -10.08 14.12 5.93
CA ALA A 319 -9.92 12.72 6.29
C ALA A 319 -8.60 12.39 7.02
N ALA A 320 -7.61 13.28 6.95
CA ALA A 320 -6.30 13.07 7.57
C ALA A 320 -6.11 13.83 8.90
N ASN A 321 -6.89 14.88 9.17
CA ASN A 321 -6.85 15.67 10.41
C ASN A 321 -8.06 16.63 10.50
N ASP A 322 -8.87 16.52 11.55
CA ASP A 322 -10.03 17.39 11.82
C ASP A 322 -9.66 18.87 12.04
N HIS A 323 -8.38 19.14 12.29
CA HIS A 323 -7.87 20.48 12.56
C HIS A 323 -7.26 21.18 11.34
N VAL A 324 -6.92 20.47 10.26
CA VAL A 324 -6.34 21.08 9.05
C VAL A 324 -7.42 21.89 8.31
N GLY A 325 -7.27 23.22 8.33
CA GLY A 325 -8.12 24.12 7.53
C GLY A 325 -8.98 25.10 8.31
N THR A 326 -8.62 25.48 9.53
CA THR A 326 -9.18 26.69 10.17
C THR A 326 -8.48 27.95 9.64
N VAL A 327 -9.20 29.09 9.66
CA VAL A 327 -8.68 30.37 9.14
C VAL A 327 -7.40 30.79 9.87
N ASP A 328 -7.36 30.63 11.19
CA ASP A 328 -6.21 31.06 12.01
C ASP A 328 -4.97 30.21 11.76
N GLN A 329 -5.13 28.89 11.60
CA GLN A 329 -4.01 28.01 11.29
C GLN A 329 -3.46 28.28 9.90
N LEU A 330 -4.31 28.38 8.87
CA LEU A 330 -3.86 28.71 7.52
C LEU A 330 -3.22 30.10 7.45
N ARG A 331 -3.72 31.05 8.24
CA ARG A 331 -3.09 32.37 8.38
C ARG A 331 -1.70 32.27 9.02
N SER A 332 -1.53 31.47 10.08
CA SER A 332 -0.22 31.26 10.70
C SER A 332 0.74 30.59 9.71
N TYR A 333 0.28 29.54 9.05
CA TYR A 333 1.04 28.80 8.06
C TYR A 333 1.52 29.69 6.92
N LEU A 334 0.64 30.53 6.37
CA LEU A 334 1.01 31.49 5.33
C LEU A 334 2.05 32.53 5.81
N LYS A 335 2.04 32.90 7.10
CA LYS A 335 3.08 33.80 7.64
C LYS A 335 4.45 33.12 7.67
N ASP A 336 4.50 31.84 8.04
CA ASP A 336 5.74 31.08 8.07
C ASP A 336 6.29 30.90 6.64
N VAL A 337 5.41 30.59 5.69
CA VAL A 337 5.75 30.56 4.26
C VAL A 337 6.30 31.90 3.76
N LEU A 338 5.71 33.04 4.16
CA LEU A 338 6.21 34.37 3.80
C LEU A 338 7.57 34.70 4.42
N ALA A 339 7.85 34.20 5.63
CA ALA A 339 9.15 34.40 6.26
C ALA A 339 10.26 33.69 5.47
N GLU A 340 9.98 32.46 5.02
CA GLU A 340 10.90 31.70 4.15
C GLU A 340 11.03 32.35 2.76
N GLU A 341 9.93 32.84 2.17
CA GLU A 341 9.96 33.61 0.91
C GLU A 341 10.90 34.80 0.99
N LYS A 342 10.80 35.57 2.08
CA LYS A 342 11.67 36.72 2.29
C LYS A 342 13.13 36.29 2.47
N ALA A 343 13.39 35.25 3.25
CA ALA A 343 14.74 34.74 3.46
C ALA A 343 15.40 34.25 2.16
N LEU A 344 14.64 33.63 1.26
CA LEU A 344 15.13 33.16 -0.04
C LEU A 344 15.30 34.30 -1.05
N LEU A 345 14.41 35.31 -1.02
CA LEU A 345 14.57 36.55 -1.80
C LEU A 345 15.83 37.32 -1.38
N ASP A 346 16.09 37.46 -0.08
CA ASP A 346 17.27 38.12 0.45
C ASP A 346 18.58 37.40 0.05
N LYS A 347 18.51 36.08 -0.16
CA LYS A 347 19.62 35.25 -0.68
C LYS A 347 19.72 35.27 -2.21
N GLY A 348 18.81 35.91 -2.93
CA GLY A 348 18.75 35.93 -4.39
C GLY A 348 18.40 34.58 -5.03
N LEU A 349 17.81 33.65 -4.27
CA LEU A 349 17.44 32.30 -4.73
C LEU A 349 16.04 32.24 -5.36
N LEU A 350 15.29 33.35 -5.30
CA LEU A 350 13.98 33.49 -5.92
C LEU A 350 13.97 34.65 -6.92
N PRO A 351 13.27 34.53 -8.04
CA PRO A 351 13.02 35.66 -8.92
C PRO A 351 12.16 36.70 -8.20
N CYS A 352 12.49 38.00 -8.34
CA CYS A 352 11.63 39.05 -7.80
C CYS A 352 10.35 39.18 -8.65
N LYS A 353 9.18 39.33 -8.00
CA LYS A 353 7.87 39.41 -8.66
C LYS A 353 7.82 40.48 -9.77
N GLN A 354 8.51 41.60 -9.55
CA GLN A 354 8.58 42.71 -10.51
C GLN A 354 9.45 42.40 -11.76
N ARG A 355 10.49 41.56 -11.64
CA ARG A 355 11.23 41.04 -12.82
C ARG A 355 10.37 40.09 -13.64
N ALA A 356 9.56 39.27 -12.97
CA ALA A 356 8.70 38.29 -13.64
C ALA A 356 7.60 38.91 -14.51
N LEU A 357 7.16 40.13 -14.17
CA LEU A 357 6.15 40.89 -14.91
C LEU A 357 6.75 41.84 -15.96
N ALA A 358 8.06 42.09 -15.94
CA ALA A 358 8.72 43.02 -16.85
C ALA A 358 8.95 42.35 -18.22
N SER A 359 8.15 42.73 -19.22
CA SER A 359 8.27 42.25 -20.60
C SER A 359 9.53 42.73 -21.36
N ASN A 360 10.36 43.58 -20.73
CA ASN A 360 11.44 44.34 -21.38
C ASN A 360 12.84 44.09 -20.79
N SER A 361 13.05 43.11 -19.90
CA SER A 361 14.41 42.72 -19.49
C SER A 361 14.80 41.39 -20.11
N ASP A 362 16.02 41.30 -20.65
CA ASP A 362 16.65 40.09 -21.21
C ASP A 362 16.74 38.91 -20.22
N LEU A 363 16.30 39.09 -18.98
CA LEU A 363 16.12 38.07 -17.94
C LEU A 363 14.62 37.89 -17.69
N LYS A 364 13.98 36.99 -18.43
CA LYS A 364 12.65 36.47 -18.04
C LYS A 364 12.82 35.77 -16.69
N ALA A 365 11.97 36.09 -15.71
CA ALA A 365 11.91 35.25 -14.52
C ALA A 365 11.26 33.92 -14.93
N GLU A 366 12.04 32.85 -14.91
CA GLU A 366 11.57 31.52 -15.29
C GLU A 366 10.87 30.87 -14.09
N CYS A 367 9.70 30.30 -14.34
CA CYS A 367 9.02 29.45 -13.36
C CYS A 367 9.94 28.26 -13.06
N PRO A 368 10.26 27.97 -11.78
CA PRO A 368 11.12 26.84 -11.46
C PRO A 368 10.49 25.54 -11.96
N ALA A 369 11.29 24.72 -12.64
CA ALA A 369 10.85 23.41 -13.11
C ALA A 369 10.52 22.52 -11.89
N PRO A 370 9.38 21.80 -11.90
CA PRO A 370 9.04 20.90 -10.82
C PRO A 370 10.04 19.74 -10.76
N GLN A 371 10.43 19.38 -9.54
CA GLN A 371 11.25 18.21 -9.30
C GLN A 371 10.35 17.01 -9.01
N LEU A 372 10.38 16.01 -9.89
CA LEU A 372 9.80 14.70 -9.59
C LEU A 372 10.64 14.03 -8.51
N LYS A 373 10.12 13.98 -7.27
CA LYS A 373 10.69 13.15 -6.22
C LYS A 373 10.45 11.69 -6.60
N ARG A 374 11.43 11.07 -7.27
CA ARG A 374 11.45 9.61 -7.42
C ARG A 374 11.35 9.01 -6.03
N LYS A 375 10.45 8.04 -5.86
CA LYS A 375 10.38 7.26 -4.62
C LYS A 375 11.74 6.60 -4.44
N THR A 376 12.55 7.12 -3.53
CA THR A 376 13.78 6.46 -3.12
C THR A 376 13.34 5.19 -2.41
N PHE A 377 13.53 4.05 -3.07
CA PHE A 377 13.33 2.78 -2.40
C PHE A 377 14.30 2.75 -1.22
N LYS A 378 13.79 2.54 0.00
CA LYS A 378 14.63 2.16 1.13
C LYS A 378 15.26 0.82 0.76
N THR A 379 16.45 0.84 0.19
CA THR A 379 17.24 -0.35 -0.09
C THR A 379 17.72 -0.91 1.24
N LEU A 380 16.96 -1.88 1.77
CA LEU A 380 17.49 -2.82 2.74
C LEU A 380 18.42 -3.78 1.97
N GLY A 381 19.71 -3.41 1.89
CA GLY A 381 20.74 -4.21 1.23
C GLY A 381 21.59 -3.42 0.23
N THR A 382 22.63 -4.08 -0.30
CA THR A 382 23.50 -3.51 -1.34
C THR A 382 22.70 -3.31 -2.63
N PRO A 383 22.71 -2.12 -3.25
CA PRO A 383 22.02 -1.89 -4.51
C PRO A 383 22.54 -2.88 -5.56
N THR A 384 21.64 -3.54 -6.27
CA THR A 384 22.00 -4.43 -7.37
C THR A 384 22.66 -3.63 -8.49
N VAL A 385 23.53 -4.28 -9.28
CA VAL A 385 24.21 -3.65 -10.44
C VAL A 385 23.21 -3.00 -11.40
N GLN A 386 22.02 -3.60 -11.55
CA GLN A 386 20.91 -3.05 -12.35
C GLN A 386 20.31 -1.76 -11.74
N ALA A 387 20.17 -1.68 -10.40
CA ALA A 387 19.71 -0.45 -9.76
C ALA A 387 20.74 0.69 -9.91
N GLY A 388 22.04 0.36 -9.90
CA GLY A 388 23.11 1.30 -10.22
C GLY A 388 23.03 1.82 -11.66
N ALA A 389 22.90 0.92 -12.63
CA ALA A 389 22.77 1.29 -14.05
C ALA A 389 21.51 2.14 -14.33
N LEU A 390 20.38 1.80 -13.71
CA LEU A 390 19.13 2.58 -13.81
C LEU A 390 19.24 3.98 -13.18
N SER A 391 20.14 4.17 -12.21
CA SER A 391 20.39 5.49 -11.63
C SER A 391 21.34 6.34 -12.48
N SER A 392 22.20 5.72 -13.29
CA SER A 392 23.12 6.41 -14.20
C SER A 392 22.51 6.75 -15.56
N ASP A 393 21.51 5.98 -16.02
CA ASP A 393 20.77 6.25 -17.26
C ASP A 393 19.64 7.27 -17.00
N ALA A 394 19.96 8.39 -16.37
CA ALA A 394 19.04 9.52 -16.28
C ALA A 394 19.00 10.19 -17.66
N THR A 395 17.88 10.04 -18.37
CA THR A 395 17.61 10.85 -19.56
C THR A 395 17.37 12.28 -19.09
N GLU A 396 18.41 13.10 -19.14
CA GLU A 396 18.28 14.54 -18.95
C GLU A 396 17.57 15.11 -20.19
N LEU A 397 16.28 15.41 -20.04
CA LEU A 397 15.53 16.14 -21.05
C LEU A 397 15.96 17.61 -21.04
N ASP A 398 16.09 18.19 -22.23
CA ASP A 398 16.39 19.61 -22.40
C ASP A 398 15.29 20.46 -21.72
N PRO A 399 15.64 21.39 -20.82
CA PRO A 399 14.70 22.29 -20.15
C PRO A 399 13.75 23.01 -21.12
N GLU A 400 14.20 23.38 -22.32
CA GLU A 400 13.36 24.06 -23.32
C GLU A 400 12.25 23.14 -23.86
N VAL A 401 12.56 21.85 -24.05
CA VAL A 401 11.59 20.85 -24.51
C VAL A 401 10.53 20.59 -23.44
N ILE A 402 10.95 20.53 -22.17
CA ILE A 402 10.04 20.35 -21.03
C ILE A 402 9.10 21.55 -20.90
N LEU A 403 9.62 22.77 -21.07
CA LEU A 403 8.82 24.00 -21.03
C LEU A 403 7.79 24.03 -22.16
N ALA A 404 8.20 23.74 -23.41
CA ALA A 404 7.29 23.72 -24.55
C ALA A 404 6.16 22.67 -24.38
N ALA A 405 6.50 21.47 -23.89
CA ALA A 405 5.52 20.43 -23.60
C ALA A 405 4.55 20.83 -22.49
N ALA A 406 5.04 21.51 -21.45
CA ALA A 406 4.21 22.02 -20.36
C ALA A 406 3.28 23.16 -20.81
N GLU A 407 3.73 24.06 -21.69
CA GLU A 407 2.88 25.11 -22.28
C GLU A 407 1.77 24.53 -23.14
N GLN A 408 2.08 23.51 -23.96
CA GLN A 408 1.07 22.78 -24.72
C GLN A 408 0.07 22.09 -23.77
N ARG A 409 0.56 21.40 -22.74
CA ARG A 409 -0.29 20.72 -21.75
C ARG A 409 -1.18 21.71 -20.99
N ARG A 410 -0.67 22.90 -20.69
CA ARG A 410 -1.47 23.98 -20.10
C ARG A 410 -2.61 24.39 -21.03
N ALA A 411 -2.37 24.57 -22.33
CA ALA A 411 -3.41 24.91 -23.29
C ALA A 411 -4.50 23.81 -23.38
N GLU A 412 -4.12 22.53 -23.27
CA GLU A 412 -5.08 21.42 -23.21
C GLU A 412 -5.93 21.45 -21.94
N LEU A 413 -5.32 21.68 -20.77
CA LEU A 413 -6.02 21.78 -19.49
C LEU A 413 -6.98 22.99 -19.47
N GLU A 414 -6.59 24.10 -20.10
CA GLU A 414 -7.45 25.26 -20.31
C GLU A 414 -8.64 24.91 -21.21
N ALA A 415 -8.42 24.19 -22.32
CA ALA A 415 -9.50 23.73 -23.20
C ALA A 415 -10.49 22.79 -22.50
N ARG A 416 -10.03 21.99 -21.54
CA ARG A 416 -10.87 21.12 -20.70
C ARG A 416 -11.58 21.85 -19.56
N GLY A 417 -11.25 23.11 -19.31
CA GLY A 417 -11.79 23.91 -18.21
C GLY A 417 -11.22 23.55 -16.83
N GLU A 418 -10.10 22.82 -16.77
CA GLU A 418 -9.39 22.49 -15.54
C GLU A 418 -8.53 23.67 -15.05
N ILE A 419 -8.08 24.52 -15.97
CA ILE A 419 -7.44 25.81 -15.70
C ILE A 419 -8.36 26.93 -16.20
N ASP A 420 -8.83 27.79 -15.31
CA ASP A 420 -9.71 28.90 -15.64
C ASP A 420 -8.90 30.20 -15.87
N TRP A 421 -8.43 30.39 -17.11
CA TRP A 421 -7.65 31.57 -17.50
C TRP A 421 -8.40 32.90 -17.27
N VAL A 422 -9.74 32.88 -17.28
CA VAL A 422 -10.60 34.06 -17.07
C VAL A 422 -10.60 34.46 -15.60
N CYS A 423 -10.73 33.50 -14.68
CA CYS A 423 -10.55 33.77 -13.25
C CYS A 423 -9.11 34.18 -12.92
N ASP A 424 -8.13 33.66 -13.65
CA ASP A 424 -6.72 33.89 -13.37
C ASP A 424 -6.22 35.28 -13.80
N ARG A 425 -6.86 35.88 -14.79
CA ARG A 425 -6.57 37.25 -15.25
C ARG A 425 -7.39 38.32 -14.55
N GLN A 426 -8.38 37.97 -13.73
CA GLN A 426 -9.12 38.99 -12.96
C GLN A 426 -8.19 39.59 -11.89
N PRO A 427 -8.03 40.92 -11.85
CA PRO A 427 -7.32 41.56 -10.74
C PRO A 427 -8.05 41.24 -9.44
N LEU A 428 -7.32 41.21 -8.32
CA LEU A 428 -7.92 41.22 -6.98
C LEU A 428 -8.97 42.33 -6.98
N ARG A 429 -10.26 41.96 -6.96
CA ARG A 429 -11.35 42.94 -7.05
C ARG A 429 -11.08 44.01 -6.00
N ASP A 430 -11.01 45.27 -6.42
CA ASP A 430 -10.96 46.41 -5.52
C ASP A 430 -12.35 46.51 -4.84
N ARG A 431 -12.48 45.82 -3.68
CA ARG A 431 -13.76 45.58 -3.00
C ARG A 431 -14.10 46.67 -1.98
N THR A 432 -13.46 47.83 -2.07
CA THR A 432 -13.76 49.03 -1.27
C THR A 432 -15.09 49.71 -1.64
N ARG A 433 -15.77 49.27 -2.72
CA ARG A 433 -17.12 49.73 -3.08
C ARG A 433 -18.15 48.62 -2.98
N PRO A 434 -19.29 48.84 -2.29
CA PRO A 434 -20.38 47.87 -2.28
C PRO A 434 -21.06 47.94 -3.64
N ASN A 435 -21.16 46.82 -4.36
CA ASN A 435 -22.12 46.76 -5.45
C ASN A 435 -22.85 45.41 -5.52
N THR A 436 -24.14 45.54 -5.26
CA THR A 436 -25.27 44.67 -5.59
C THR A 436 -25.13 44.07 -6.99
N ARG A 437 -24.89 42.76 -7.09
CA ARG A 437 -25.43 41.90 -8.14
C ARG A 437 -25.22 40.42 -7.82
N GLN A 438 -26.27 39.66 -8.12
CA GLN A 438 -26.56 38.29 -7.72
C GLN A 438 -25.47 37.29 -8.11
N ARG A 439 -25.25 36.33 -7.21
CA ARG A 439 -24.31 35.22 -7.31
C ARG A 439 -25.05 34.02 -7.93
N ILE A 440 -24.65 33.59 -9.12
CA ILE A 440 -24.97 32.24 -9.63
C ILE A 440 -24.01 31.29 -8.90
N SER A 441 -24.56 30.28 -8.23
CA SER A 441 -23.85 29.36 -7.33
C SER A 441 -22.96 28.38 -8.11
N ARG A 442 -21.69 28.28 -7.69
CA ARG A 442 -20.74 27.22 -8.09
C ARG A 442 -20.99 25.93 -7.31
N GLN A 443 -22.20 25.40 -7.35
CA GLN A 443 -22.53 24.10 -6.77
C GLN A 443 -22.66 22.98 -7.82
N ASP A 444 -22.70 23.31 -9.12
CA ASP A 444 -23.07 22.34 -10.16
C ASP A 444 -21.90 21.72 -10.95
N THR A 445 -20.63 22.03 -10.65
CA THR A 445 -19.49 21.42 -11.38
C THR A 445 -18.87 20.20 -10.71
N ARG A 446 -19.31 19.78 -9.52
CA ARG A 446 -18.84 18.53 -8.89
C ARG A 446 -19.68 17.28 -9.22
N SER A 447 -20.81 17.44 -9.90
CA SER A 447 -21.66 16.31 -10.31
C SER A 447 -21.43 15.83 -11.75
N ALA A 448 -20.54 16.47 -12.52
CA ALA A 448 -20.33 16.16 -13.94
C ALA A 448 -19.18 15.16 -14.23
N MET A 449 -18.53 14.60 -13.20
CA MET A 449 -17.50 13.56 -13.37
C MET A 449 -17.92 12.16 -12.88
N ALA A 450 -19.22 11.91 -12.72
CA ALA A 450 -19.74 10.55 -12.61
C ALA A 450 -19.91 9.97 -14.02
N VAL A 451 -18.99 9.08 -14.40
CA VAL A 451 -19.13 8.21 -15.59
C VAL A 451 -20.44 7.43 -15.46
N PRO A 452 -21.38 7.48 -16.42
CA PRO A 452 -22.54 6.61 -16.39
C PRO A 452 -22.09 5.17 -16.62
N ALA A 453 -22.37 4.31 -15.64
CA ALA A 453 -22.28 2.86 -15.81
C ALA A 453 -23.18 2.45 -16.99
N GLN A 454 -22.56 2.07 -18.10
CA GLN A 454 -23.27 1.42 -19.19
C GLN A 454 -23.65 0.01 -18.72
N ASN A 455 -24.95 -0.17 -18.48
CA ASN A 455 -25.59 -1.47 -18.47
C ASN A 455 -25.38 -2.13 -19.83
N VAL A 456 -24.58 -3.20 -19.86
CA VAL A 456 -24.65 -4.21 -20.92
C VAL A 456 -25.56 -5.31 -20.38
N ARG A 457 -26.68 -5.51 -21.08
CA ARG A 457 -27.56 -6.66 -20.94
C ARG A 457 -26.95 -7.89 -21.56
#